data_AF-A0A699Z1W5-F1
#
_entry.id   AF-A0A699Z1W5-F1
#
_cell.length_a   1.000
_cell.length_b   1.000
_cell.length_c   1.000
_cell.angle_alpha   90.00
_cell.angle_beta   90.00
_cell.angle_gamma   90.00
#
_symmetry.space_group_name_H-M   'P 1'
#
loop_
_entity.id
_entity.type
_entity.pdbx_description
1 polymer ?
#
loop_
_entity_poly.entity_id
_entity_poly.type
_entity_poly.pdbx_seq_one_letter_code
_entity_poly.pdbx_strand_id
1 'polypeptide(L)' 'MLLRSGVGRLRLVDFDLVTLSSLNRHAVATREDVGSPKATCLAKHFARIMPEADRNKRCCT' A
#
# COMPACT_ATOMS: atom_id res chain seq x y z
N MET A 1 7.27 8.29 3.74
CA MET A 1 7.62 9.55 4.44
C MET A 1 6.38 10.18 5.09
N LEU A 2 5.34 10.56 4.33
CA LEU A 2 4.13 11.23 4.86
C LEU A 2 3.55 10.63 6.16
N LEU A 3 3.33 9.30 6.18
CA LEU A 3 2.80 8.60 7.35
C LEU A 3 3.69 8.76 8.60
N ARG A 4 5.02 8.76 8.43
CA ARG A 4 5.99 8.94 9.52
C ARG A 4 6.16 10.40 9.94
N SER A 5 5.67 11.34 9.15
CA SER A 5 5.67 12.78 9.45
C SER A 5 4.41 13.22 10.20
N GLY A 6 3.56 12.28 10.65
CA GLY A 6 2.33 12.59 11.40
C GLY A 6 1.08 12.79 10.53
N VAL A 7 1.14 12.51 9.23
CA VAL A 7 -0.06 12.56 8.38
C VAL A 7 -0.96 11.36 8.66
N GLY A 8 -1.99 11.58 9.48
CA GLY A 8 -2.94 10.56 9.94
C GLY A 8 -3.94 10.06 8.90
N ARG A 9 -4.18 10.81 7.82
CA ARG A 9 -5.29 10.56 6.89
C ARG A 9 -4.76 10.47 5.46
N LEU A 10 -4.76 9.27 4.90
CA LEU A 10 -4.22 9.00 3.57
C LEU A 10 -5.23 8.23 2.73
N ARG A 11 -5.45 8.71 1.51
CA ARG A 11 -6.21 7.97 0.49
C ARG A 11 -5.24 7.33 -0.49
N LEU A 12 -5.31 6.00 -0.59
CA LEU A 12 -4.52 5.20 -1.53
C LEU A 12 -5.38 4.90 -2.77
N VAL A 13 -4.90 5.32 -3.94
CA VAL A 13 -5.52 5.05 -5.23
C VAL A 13 -4.44 4.47 -6.15
N ASP A 14 -4.61 3.20 -6.52
CA ASP A 14 -3.74 2.51 -7.47
C ASP A 14 -4.58 1.45 -8.17
N PHE A 15 -4.48 1.36 -9.49
CA PHE A 15 -5.27 0.45 -10.33
C PHE A 15 -4.51 -0.80 -10.73
N ASP A 16 -3.22 -0.87 -10.42
CA ASP A 16 -2.38 -1.99 -10.82
C ASP A 16 -2.33 -3.08 -9.75
N LEU A 17 -2.11 -4.31 -10.22
CA LEU A 17 -1.71 -5.43 -9.39
C LEU A 17 -0.19 -5.43 -9.18
N VAL A 18 0.24 -6.01 -8.07
CA VAL A 18 1.65 -6.33 -7.85
C VAL A 18 2.03 -7.45 -8.82
N THR A 19 3.03 -7.21 -9.65
CA THR A 19 3.62 -8.22 -10.55
C THR A 19 5.06 -8.54 -10.14
N LEU A 20 5.58 -9.68 -10.59
CA LEU A 20 6.99 -10.06 -10.37
C LEU A 20 7.97 -9.00 -10.87
N SER A 21 7.68 -8.37 -12.01
CA SER A 21 8.51 -7.29 -12.55
C SER A 21 8.40 -5.98 -11.76
N SER A 22 7.32 -5.79 -11.00
CA SER A 22 7.12 -4.60 -10.15
C SER A 22 7.80 -4.67 -8.79
N LEU A 23 8.17 -5.88 -8.32
CA LEU A 23 8.83 -6.08 -7.02
C LEU A 23 10.15 -5.32 -6.88
N ASN A 24 10.93 -5.19 -7.97
CA ASN A 24 12.21 -4.48 -7.94
C ASN A 24 12.08 -2.97 -7.62
N ARG A 25 10.88 -2.41 -7.72
CA ARG A 25 10.59 -0.98 -7.45
C ARG A 25 9.53 -0.78 -6.36
N HIS A 26 8.93 -1.85 -5.86
CA HIS A 26 7.97 -1.80 -4.77
C HIS A 26 8.64 -2.13 -3.45
N ALA A 27 9.04 -1.09 -2.73
CA ALA A 27 9.77 -1.20 -1.46
C ALA A 27 9.01 -1.94 -0.34
N VAL A 28 7.69 -2.13 -0.50
CA VAL A 28 6.81 -2.67 0.56
C VAL A 28 6.08 -3.95 0.17
N ALA A 29 6.11 -4.34 -1.10
CA ALA A 29 5.45 -5.56 -1.58
C ALA A 29 6.40 -6.75 -1.49
N THR A 30 5.90 -7.88 -1.01
CA THR A 30 6.65 -9.13 -0.95
C THR A 30 6.27 -10.07 -2.09
N ARG A 31 7.00 -11.16 -2.26
CA ARG A 31 6.67 -12.19 -3.26
C ARG A 31 5.27 -12.80 -3.03
N GLU A 32 4.81 -12.83 -1.79
CA GLU A 32 3.47 -13.29 -1.40
C GLU A 32 2.35 -12.33 -1.83
N ASP A 33 2.69 -11.07 -2.08
CA ASP A 33 1.73 -10.04 -2.48
C ASP A 33 1.48 -10.00 -3.99
N VAL A 34 2.21 -10.80 -4.79
CA VAL A 34 2.04 -10.85 -6.25
C VAL A 34 0.62 -11.28 -6.61
N GLY A 35 -0.02 -10.53 -7.50
CA GLY A 35 -1.42 -10.71 -7.90
C GLY A 35 -2.42 -9.94 -7.05
N SER A 36 -2.00 -9.33 -5.93
CA SER A 36 -2.88 -8.48 -5.12
C SER A 36 -2.79 -7.00 -5.55
N PRO A 37 -3.85 -6.19 -5.32
CA PRO A 37 -3.82 -4.77 -5.66
C PRO A 37 -2.75 -4.03 -4.86
N LYS A 38 -1.94 -3.21 -5.54
CA LYS A 38 -0.85 -2.44 -4.90
C LYS A 38 -1.35 -1.58 -3.74
N ALA A 39 -2.52 -0.95 -3.90
CA ALA A 39 -3.17 -0.17 -2.84
C ALA A 39 -3.42 -1.00 -1.57
N THR A 40 -3.74 -2.28 -1.70
CA THR A 40 -3.95 -3.17 -0.56
C THR A 40 -2.63 -3.53 0.14
N CYS A 41 -1.55 -3.80 -0.60
CA CYS A 41 -0.23 -4.03 -0.01
C CYS A 41 0.28 -2.81 0.76
N LEU A 42 0.16 -1.62 0.16
CA LEU A 42 0.50 -0.36 0.80
C LEU A 42 -0.32 -0.13 2.08
N ALA A 43 -1.63 -0.39 2.05
CA ALA A 43 -2.47 -0.27 3.23
C ALA A 43 -2.04 -1.23 4.36
N LYS A 44 -1.71 -2.49 4.03
CA LYS A 44 -1.16 -3.45 5.00
C LYS A 44 0.15 -2.95 5.60
N HIS A 45 1.04 -2.41 4.79
CA HIS A 45 2.32 -1.88 5.26
C HIS A 45 2.12 -0.66 6.17
N PHE A 46 1.22 0.26 5.81
CA PHE A 46 0.93 1.44 6.62
C PHE A 46 0.31 1.08 7.98
N ALA A 47 -0.48 0.00 8.05
CA ALA A 47 -1.00 -0.52 9.32
C ALA A 47 0.09 -0.97 10.29
N ARG A 48 1.25 -1.43 9.78
CA ARG A 48 2.40 -1.79 10.61
C ARG A 48 3.19 -0.58 11.12
N ILE A 49 3.13 0.55 10.42
CA ILE A 49 3.87 1.76 10.80
C ILE A 49 3.05 2.61 11.77
N MET A 50 1.77 2.85 11.45
CA MET A 50 0.89 3.71 12.23
C MET A 50 -0.50 3.08 12.25
N PRO A 51 -0.79 2.20 13.23
CA PRO A 51 -2.05 1.47 13.34
C PRO A 51 -3.28 2.36 13.29
N GLU A 52 -3.21 3.51 13.96
CA GLU A 52 -4.24 4.54 14.12
C GLU A 52 -4.50 5.39 12.86
N ALA A 53 -3.71 5.22 11.80
CA ALA A 53 -3.90 5.95 10.55
C ALA A 53 -5.23 5.59 9.88
N ASP A 54 -5.98 6.62 9.45
CA ASP A 54 -7.15 6.48 8.59
C ASP A 54 -6.69 6.25 7.14
N ARG A 55 -6.80 4.99 6.71
CA ARG A 55 -6.32 4.47 5.42
C ARG A 55 -7.51 4.15 4.53
N ASN A 56 -7.97 5.14 3.77
CA ASN A 56 -9.04 4.93 2.79
C ASN A 56 -8.44 4.41 1.47
N LYS A 57 -8.68 3.14 1.12
CA LYS A 57 -8.23 2.56 -0.15
C LYS A 57 -9.38 2.47 -1.14
N ARG A 58 -9.17 2.93 -2.37
CA ARG A 58 -10.08 2.66 -3.50
C ARG A 58 -9.37 1.76 -4.50
N CYS A 59 -9.98 0.61 -4.75
CA CYS A 59 -9.69 -0.25 -5.89
C CYS A 59 -10.96 -0.21 -6.74
N CYS A 60 -10.90 0.25 -7.98
CA CYS A 60 -12.05 0.13 -8.87
C CYS A 60 -12.23 -1.36 -9.19
N THR A 61 -13.40 -1.89 -8.84
CA THR A 61 -13.95 -3.15 -9.35
C THR A 61 -14.32 -3.01 -10.82
#